data_AF-B9G1W7-F1
#
_entry.id   AF-B9G1W7-F1
#
_cell.length_a   1.000
_cell.length_b   1.000
_cell.length_c   1.000
_cell.angle_alpha   90.00
_cell.angle_beta   90.00
_cell.angle_gamma   90.00
#
_symmetry.space_group_name_H-M   'P 1'
#
loop_
_entity.id
_entity.type
_entity.pdbx_description
1 polymer ?
#
loop_
_entity_poly.entity_id
_entity_poly.type
_entity_poly.pdbx_seq_one_letter_code
_entity_poly.pdbx_strand_id
1 'polypeptide(L)'
;MALLEQTERQWSAGSGATVQQHLAFPSAAASASVSAAAEDEAEAEAGKGAAGGGCCCVCMARAKGAAFIPCGHTFCRTCARELLAGRGRCPLCNAAILDVLDIF
;
A
#
# COMPACT_ATOMS: atom_id res chain seq x y z
N MET A 1 -1.76 -42.78 21.39
CA MET A 1 -2.06 -41.75 20.38
C MET A 1 -3.18 -40.84 20.89
N ALA A 2 -2.90 -39.89 21.80
CA ALA A 2 -3.90 -38.93 22.30
C ALA A 2 -3.27 -37.79 23.15
N LEU A 3 -2.23 -37.10 22.67
CA LEU A 3 -1.57 -36.05 23.47
C LEU A 3 -0.93 -34.91 22.65
N LEU A 4 -1.46 -34.62 21.45
CA LEU A 4 -1.00 -33.51 20.59
C LEU A 4 -2.12 -32.50 20.27
N GLU A 5 -3.08 -32.30 21.17
CA GLU A 5 -4.20 -31.35 21.02
C GLU A 5 -4.21 -30.27 22.12
N GLN A 6 -3.04 -29.87 22.64
CA GLN A 6 -2.95 -28.87 23.72
C GLN A 6 -2.17 -27.59 23.37
N THR A 7 -1.81 -27.36 22.10
CA THR A 7 -1.02 -26.17 21.69
C THR A 7 -1.83 -25.01 21.09
N GLU A 8 -3.14 -25.12 20.90
CA GLU A 8 -3.89 -24.12 20.10
C GLU A 8 -4.98 -23.36 20.88
N ARG A 9 -5.06 -23.53 22.21
CA ARG A 9 -6.13 -22.96 23.05
C ARG A 9 -5.75 -21.68 23.81
N GLN A 10 -4.62 -21.06 23.47
CA GLN A 10 -4.12 -19.87 24.18
C GLN A 10 -4.44 -18.52 23.51
N TRP A 11 -5.59 -18.41 22.83
CA TRP A 11 -6.24 -17.10 22.66
C TRP A 11 -7.59 -17.10 23.36
N SER A 12 -7.57 -16.84 24.67
CA SER A 12 -8.76 -16.36 25.37
C SER A 12 -8.37 -15.59 26.62
N ALA A 13 -8.39 -14.26 26.48
CA ALA A 13 -8.82 -13.29 27.48
C ALA A 13 -9.10 -11.99 26.70
N GLY A 14 -10.25 -11.33 26.78
CA GLY A 14 -11.44 -11.54 27.57
C GLY A 14 -12.50 -10.52 27.14
N SER A 15 -13.74 -10.85 27.45
CA SER A 15 -14.96 -10.09 27.23
C SER A 15 -15.00 -8.78 28.02
N GLY A 16 -15.62 -7.72 27.45
CA GLY A 16 -16.09 -6.60 28.25
C GLY A 16 -16.57 -5.38 27.46
N ALA A 17 -17.88 -5.14 27.56
CA ALA A 17 -18.57 -3.86 27.38
C ALA A 17 -18.94 -3.40 25.95
N THR A 18 -20.20 -3.66 25.63
CA THR A 18 -21.06 -2.86 24.75
C THR A 18 -20.92 -1.36 25.04
N VAL A 19 -20.43 -0.58 24.07
CA VAL A 19 -20.72 0.86 24.03
C VAL A 19 -21.50 1.16 22.75
N GLN A 20 -22.62 1.79 23.02
CA GLN A 20 -23.75 2.09 22.18
C GLN A 20 -23.34 2.95 20.99
N GLN A 21 -23.87 2.57 19.83
CA GLN A 21 -24.00 3.44 18.67
C GLN A 21 -24.87 4.65 19.05
N HIS A 22 -24.31 5.86 18.92
CA HIS A 22 -24.90 7.20 18.75
C HIS A 22 -23.94 8.24 19.38
N LEU A 23 -23.68 9.49 18.95
CA LEU A 23 -24.50 10.55 18.35
C LEU A 23 -23.57 11.58 17.67
N ALA A 24 -24.09 12.22 16.61
CA ALA A 24 -23.83 13.59 16.16
C ALA A 24 -22.47 13.97 15.54
N PHE A 25 -22.48 14.01 14.20
CA PHE A 25 -21.75 14.98 13.38
C PHE A 25 -22.18 16.42 13.72
N PRO A 26 -21.25 17.34 14.05
CA PRO A 26 -21.44 18.76 13.78
C PRO A 26 -20.89 19.14 12.39
N SER A 27 -21.74 19.91 11.73
CA SER A 27 -21.66 20.48 10.39
C SER A 27 -20.63 21.60 10.26
N ALA A 28 -20.09 21.71 9.03
CA ALA A 28 -19.68 22.92 8.31
C ALA A 28 -18.58 23.85 8.88
N ALA A 29 -17.50 23.97 8.10
CA ALA A 29 -17.05 25.22 7.43
C ALA A 29 -15.61 24.97 6.93
N ALA A 30 -15.40 24.78 5.62
CA ALA A 30 -15.09 25.86 4.68
C ALA A 30 -13.81 26.63 5.04
N SER A 31 -12.72 26.28 4.35
CA SER A 31 -11.75 27.27 3.90
C SER A 31 -10.98 26.73 2.70
N ALA A 32 -11.09 27.52 1.63
CA ALA A 32 -10.63 27.23 0.29
C ALA A 32 -9.14 27.55 0.10
N SER A 33 -8.64 27.04 -1.03
CA SER A 33 -7.58 27.61 -1.87
C SER A 33 -6.13 27.24 -1.53
N VAL A 34 -5.54 26.37 -2.37
CA VAL A 34 -4.33 26.76 -3.10
C VAL A 34 -4.28 26.01 -4.44
N SER A 35 -3.96 26.79 -5.47
CA SER A 35 -3.93 26.46 -6.90
C SER A 35 -2.61 25.81 -7.33
N ALA A 36 -2.65 25.25 -8.55
CA ALA A 36 -1.56 25.17 -9.52
C ALA A 36 -0.45 24.15 -9.23
N ALA A 37 0.19 23.53 -10.21
CA ALA A 37 -0.04 23.33 -11.63
C ALA A 37 0.86 22.12 -11.97
N ALA A 38 0.39 21.27 -12.88
CA ALA A 38 1.12 20.12 -13.36
C ALA A 38 2.05 20.53 -14.51
N GLU A 39 3.35 20.28 -14.37
CA GLU A 39 4.38 20.25 -15.42
C GLU A 39 5.43 19.21 -14.94
N ASP A 40 5.36 17.96 -15.45
CA ASP A 40 6.27 17.34 -16.43
C ASP A 40 7.74 17.37 -15.95
N GLU A 41 8.42 16.24 -15.73
CA GLU A 41 9.18 15.55 -16.78
C GLU A 41 9.53 14.13 -16.30
N ALA A 42 9.01 13.10 -16.97
CA ALA A 42 9.31 11.70 -16.71
C ALA A 42 10.44 11.22 -17.63
N GLU A 43 11.68 11.41 -17.20
CA GLU A 43 12.84 10.85 -17.89
C GLU A 43 12.93 9.35 -17.66
N ALA A 44 12.61 8.60 -18.71
CA ALA A 44 12.65 7.15 -18.76
C ALA A 44 14.07 6.65 -19.02
N GLU A 45 14.88 6.57 -17.97
CA GLU A 45 16.19 5.92 -18.06
C GLU A 45 16.06 4.39 -17.96
N ALA A 46 16.40 3.74 -19.06
CA ALA A 46 16.45 2.31 -19.25
C ALA A 46 17.67 1.70 -18.52
N GLY A 47 17.44 0.98 -17.42
CA GLY A 47 18.48 0.31 -16.64
C GLY A 47 18.24 -1.19 -16.48
N LYS A 48 19.00 -1.97 -17.24
CA LYS A 48 19.24 -3.43 -17.18
C LYS A 48 19.01 -4.12 -15.82
N GLY A 49 18.33 -5.28 -15.90
CA GLY A 49 18.80 -6.53 -15.30
C GLY A 49 18.36 -6.85 -13.87
N ALA A 50 17.28 -7.62 -13.73
CA ALA A 50 17.16 -8.58 -12.65
C ALA A 50 16.41 -9.81 -13.19
N ALA A 51 17.17 -10.85 -13.48
CA ALA A 51 16.69 -12.15 -13.88
C ALA A 51 15.77 -12.73 -12.79
N GLY A 52 14.59 -13.21 -13.19
CA GLY A 52 13.82 -14.20 -12.43
C GLY A 52 12.51 -13.77 -11.79
N GLY A 53 12.10 -12.50 -11.82
CA GLY A 53 10.85 -12.05 -11.20
C GLY A 53 9.88 -11.45 -12.23
N GLY A 54 8.65 -11.96 -12.30
CA GLY A 54 7.64 -11.58 -13.31
C GLY A 54 7.43 -10.06 -13.49
N CYS A 55 6.87 -9.68 -14.65
CA CYS A 55 6.66 -8.28 -15.03
C CYS A 55 5.73 -7.53 -14.06
N CYS A 56 5.85 -6.20 -14.04
CA CYS A 56 4.92 -5.35 -13.31
C CYS A 56 3.51 -5.45 -13.89
N CYS A 57 2.50 -5.66 -13.05
CA CYS A 57 1.10 -5.78 -13.49
C CYS A 57 0.48 -4.48 -14.01
N VAL A 58 1.13 -3.33 -13.81
CA VAL A 58 0.64 -2.02 -14.26
C VAL A 58 1.10 -1.72 -15.67
N CYS A 59 2.42 -1.76 -15.92
CA CYS A 59 2.97 -1.42 -17.23
C CYS A 59 3.25 -2.63 -18.11
N MET A 60 3.32 -3.84 -17.54
CA MET A 60 3.65 -5.11 -18.21
C MET A 60 4.97 -5.13 -19.00
N ALA A 61 5.74 -4.04 -18.99
CA ALA A 61 6.97 -3.88 -19.77
C ALA A 61 8.23 -4.02 -18.93
N ARG A 62 8.18 -3.60 -17.66
CA ARG A 62 9.34 -3.52 -16.75
C ARG A 62 9.28 -4.61 -15.68
N ALA A 63 10.45 -5.08 -15.27
CA ALA A 63 10.58 -5.98 -14.13
C ALA A 63 10.18 -5.28 -12.83
N LYS A 64 9.80 -6.08 -11.84
CA LYS A 64 9.52 -5.59 -10.48
C LYS A 64 10.85 -5.18 -9.82
N GLY A 65 10.90 -3.97 -9.28
CA GLY A 65 12.10 -3.39 -8.68
C GLY A 65 11.83 -2.50 -7.46
N ALA A 66 10.57 -2.28 -7.11
CA ALA A 66 10.17 -1.50 -5.94
C ALA A 66 9.07 -2.22 -5.16
N ALA A 67 9.04 -2.07 -3.83
CA ALA A 67 8.04 -2.61 -2.93
C ALA A 67 7.39 -1.51 -2.09
N PHE A 68 6.08 -1.59 -1.86
CA PHE A 68 5.37 -0.63 -1.01
C PHE A 68 5.42 -1.02 0.47
N ILE A 69 5.81 -0.08 1.33
CA ILE A 69 5.73 -0.25 2.78
C ILE A 69 4.37 0.32 3.26
N PRO A 70 3.61 -0.42 4.08
CA PRO A 70 3.94 -1.68 4.76
C PRO A 70 3.48 -2.97 4.03
N CYS A 71 2.77 -2.87 2.91
CA CYS A 71 2.08 -4.02 2.33
C CYS A 71 2.95 -5.04 1.58
N GLY A 72 4.19 -4.70 1.23
CA GLY A 72 5.17 -5.57 0.57
C GLY A 72 4.89 -5.88 -0.91
N HIS A 73 3.84 -5.31 -1.51
CA HIS A 73 3.54 -5.55 -2.93
C HIS A 73 4.57 -4.90 -3.86
N THR A 74 4.98 -5.65 -4.88
CA THR A 74 6.10 -5.29 -5.76
C THR A 74 5.66 -4.83 -7.15
N PHE A 75 6.25 -3.72 -7.60
CA PHE A 75 5.96 -3.05 -8.87
C PHE A 75 7.25 -2.60 -9.56
N CYS A 76 7.13 -2.07 -10.77
CA CYS A 76 8.25 -1.40 -11.43
C CYS A 76 8.57 -0.07 -10.72
N ARG A 77 9.85 0.36 -10.73
CA ARG A 77 10.32 1.63 -10.15
C ARG A 77 9.46 2.83 -10.56
N THR A 78 9.20 2.98 -11.86
CA THR A 78 8.39 4.06 -12.42
C THR A 78 6.95 4.00 -11.92
N CYS A 79 6.34 2.82 -12.01
CA CYS A 79 4.95 2.56 -11.64
C CYS A 79 4.71 2.81 -10.15
N ALA A 80 5.69 2.45 -9.30
CA ALA A 80 5.60 2.65 -7.87
C ALA A 80 5.57 4.15 -7.51
N ARG A 81 6.40 4.97 -8.17
CA ARG A 81 6.43 6.43 -7.97
C ARG A 81 5.15 7.10 -8.47
N GLU A 82 4.67 6.71 -9.65
CA GLU A 82 3.39 7.18 -10.19
C GLU A 82 2.21 6.84 -9.27
N LEU A 83 2.17 5.60 -8.76
CA LEU A 83 1.11 5.16 -7.85
C LEU A 83 1.14 5.88 -6.51
N LEU A 84 2.33 6.14 -5.97
CA LEU A 84 2.50 6.94 -4.76
C LEU A 84 2.04 8.38 -4.98
N ALA A 85 2.45 9.02 -6.09
CA ALA A 85 2.12 10.41 -6.38
C ALA A 85 0.64 10.62 -6.76
N GLY A 86 0.03 9.68 -7.47
CA GLY A 86 -1.35 9.81 -7.95
C GLY A 86 -2.41 9.31 -6.97
N ARG A 87 -2.30 8.05 -6.53
CA ARG A 87 -3.32 7.38 -5.71
C ARG A 87 -2.95 7.28 -4.22
N GLY A 88 -1.65 7.15 -3.92
CA GLY A 88 -1.13 6.89 -2.57
C GLY A 88 -1.57 5.55 -1.96
N ARG A 89 -2.10 4.62 -2.77
CA ARG A 89 -2.61 3.32 -2.31
C ARG A 89 -2.21 2.18 -3.24
N CYS A 90 -1.88 1.04 -2.65
CA CYS A 90 -1.52 -0.17 -3.39
C CYS A 90 -2.71 -0.68 -4.22
N PRO A 91 -2.53 -1.01 -5.52
CA PRO A 91 -3.61 -1.52 -6.36
C PRO A 91 -4.04 -2.96 -6.04
N LEU A 92 -3.22 -3.72 -5.31
CA LEU A 92 -3.51 -5.12 -4.98
C LEU A 92 -4.27 -5.28 -3.66
N CYS A 93 -3.90 -4.52 -2.64
CA CYS A 93 -4.52 -4.63 -1.31
C CYS A 93 -5.18 -3.36 -0.80
N ASN A 94 -5.17 -2.27 -1.58
CA ASN A 94 -5.72 -0.97 -1.21
C ASN A 94 -5.12 -0.32 0.06
N ALA A 95 -4.00 -0.85 0.57
CA ALA A 95 -3.27 -0.28 1.68
C ALA A 95 -2.65 1.08 1.29
N ALA A 96 -2.58 2.02 2.25
CA ALA A 96 -1.87 3.28 2.05
C ALA A 96 -0.37 3.02 1.86
N ILE A 97 0.22 3.70 0.88
CA ILE A 97 1.66 3.63 0.63
C ILE A 97 2.32 4.68 1.52
N LEU A 98 3.09 4.22 2.51
CA LEU A 98 3.84 5.10 3.40
C LEU A 98 5.23 5.39 2.85
N ASP A 99 5.85 4.36 2.25
CA ASP A 99 7.18 4.47 1.67
C ASP A 99 7.35 3.48 0.50
N VAL A 100 8.32 3.75 -0.37
CA VAL A 100 8.67 2.93 -1.53
C VAL A 100 10.12 2.47 -1.36
N LEU A 101 10.29 1.17 -1.15
CA LEU A 101 11.60 0.54 -1.04
C LEU A 101 12.04 0.02 -2.41
N ASP A 102 13.14 0.56 -2.95
CA ASP A 102 13.79 0.02 -4.15
C ASP A 102 14.60 -1.23 -3.78
N ILE A 103 14.22 -2.38 -4.37
CA ILE A 103 14.78 -3.71 -4.05
C ILE A 103 15.86 -4.19 -5.03
N PHE A 104 16.08 -3.46 -6.14
CA PHE A 104 17.19 -3.66 -7.09
C PHE A 104 17.59 -2.34 -7.74
#